data_AF-A0A2U8FFI7-F1
#
_entry.id   AF-A0A2U8FFI7-F1
#
_cell.length_a   1.000
_cell.length_b   1.000
_cell.length_c   1.000
_cell.angle_alpha   90.00
_cell.angle_beta   90.00
_cell.angle_gamma   90.00
#
_symmetry.space_group_name_H-M   'P 1'
#
loop_
_entity.id
_entity.type
_entity.pdbx_description
1 polymer ?
#
loop_
_entity_poly.entity_id
_entity_poly.type
_entity_poly.pdbx_seq_one_letter_code
_entity_poly.pdbx_strand_id
1 'polypeptide(L)' 'MKSAINIRLDKDLIQTLDYTAKEMNLTRTALIERAIIAYQDRMDEMISDKVIDEIKEGKRKTIPYDEFKKQLGWD' A
#
# COMPACT_ATOMS: atom_id res chain seq x y z
N MET A 1 -16.26 -6.57 1.58
CA MET A 1 -16.22 -7.74 2.48
C MET A 1 -14.80 -7.89 3.01
N LYS A 2 -14.60 -8.13 4.31
CA LYS A 2 -13.27 -8.38 4.87
C LYS A 2 -12.99 -9.88 4.90
N SER A 3 -11.78 -10.29 4.53
CA SER A 3 -11.33 -11.67 4.57
C SER A 3 -10.40 -11.88 5.77
N ALA A 4 -10.53 -13.02 6.46
CA ALA A 4 -9.61 -13.37 7.54
C ALA A 4 -8.28 -13.87 6.96
N ILE A 5 -7.17 -13.43 7.54
CA ILE A 5 -5.82 -13.85 7.17
C ILE A 5 -5.13 -14.33 8.45
N ASN A 6 -4.48 -15.49 8.39
CA ASN A 6 -3.66 -15.98 9.49
C ASN A 6 -2.21 -15.60 9.24
N ILE A 7 -1.61 -14.88 10.21
CA ILE A 7 -0.25 -14.37 10.14
C ILE A 7 0.47 -14.78 11.42
N ARG A 8 1.69 -15.31 11.30
CA ARG A 8 2.54 -15.63 12.45
C ARG A 8 3.46 -14.45 12.71
N LEU A 9 3.50 -13.98 13.96
CA LEU A 9 4.31 -12.86 14.41
C LEU A 9 5.03 -13.25 15.69
N ASP A 10 6.18 -12.63 15.93
CA ASP A 10 6.93 -12.82 17.18
C ASP A 10 6.10 -12.36 18.38
N LYS A 11 6.29 -13.07 19.50
CA LYS A 11 5.52 -12.82 20.72
C LYS A 11 5.70 -11.39 21.24
N ASP A 12 6.91 -10.86 21.18
CA ASP A 12 7.23 -9.52 21.66
C ASP A 12 6.58 -8.44 20.79
N LEU A 13 6.47 -8.69 19.48
CA LEU A 13 5.74 -7.82 18.56
C LEU A 13 4.24 -7.83 18.87
N ILE A 14 3.65 -9.01 19.15
CA ILE A 14 2.24 -9.11 19.55
C ILE A 14 1.98 -8.30 20.83
N GLN A 15 2.87 -8.41 21.83
CA GLN A 15 2.75 -7.63 23.06
C GLN A 15 2.82 -6.13 22.82
N THR A 16 3.72 -5.70 21.94
CA THR A 16 3.85 -4.29 21.55
C THR A 16 2.59 -3.80 20.85
N LEU A 17 2.05 -4.57 19.92
CA LEU A 17 0.80 -4.25 19.22
C LEU A 17 -0.40 -4.16 20.17
N ASP A 18 -0.50 -5.08 21.13
CA ASP A 18 -1.57 -5.05 22.12
C ASP A 18 -1.47 -3.84 23.05
N TYR A 19 -0.26 -3.48 23.48
CA TYR A 19 0.00 -2.28 24.26
C TYR A 19 -0.38 -1.02 23.48
N THR A 20 0.13 -0.85 22.27
CA THR A 20 -0.17 0.31 21.42
C THR A 20 -1.67 0.41 21.10
N ALA A 21 -2.31 -0.71 20.78
CA ALA A 21 -3.75 -0.73 20.52
C ALA A 21 -4.55 -0.25 21.73
N LYS A 22 -4.17 -0.69 22.94
CA LYS A 22 -4.80 -0.24 24.19
C LYS A 22 -4.64 1.27 24.41
N GLU A 23 -3.43 1.79 24.29
CA GLU A 23 -3.16 3.23 24.49
C GLU A 23 -3.89 4.11 23.45
N MET A 24 -4.08 3.59 22.23
CA MET A 24 -4.82 4.29 21.17
C MET A 24 -6.34 4.05 21.19
N ASN A 25 -6.85 3.28 22.16
CA ASN A 25 -8.26 2.85 22.22
C ASN A 25 -8.74 2.17 20.92
N LEU A 26 -7.90 1.28 20.37
CA LEU A 26 -8.16 0.48 19.18
C LEU A 26 -8.13 -1.02 19.53
N THR A 27 -8.74 -1.84 18.68
CA THR A 27 -8.45 -3.28 18.70
C THR A 27 -7.11 -3.53 18.01
N ARG A 28 -6.40 -4.59 18.40
CA ARG A 28 -5.18 -5.03 17.70
C ARG A 28 -5.43 -5.18 16.20
N THR A 29 -6.57 -5.75 15.81
CA THR A 29 -6.94 -5.92 14.40
C THR A 29 -7.05 -4.58 13.67
N ALA A 30 -7.70 -3.58 14.27
CA ALA A 30 -7.82 -2.25 13.66
C ALA A 30 -6.47 -1.53 13.56
N LEU A 31 -5.60 -1.70 14.56
CA LEU A 31 -4.23 -1.16 14.52
C LEU A 31 -3.42 -1.80 13.37
N ILE A 32 -3.45 -3.13 13.26
CA ILE A 32 -2.74 -3.87 12.20
C ILE A 32 -3.27 -3.46 10.81
N GLU A 33 -4.59 -3.36 10.65
CA GLU A 33 -5.21 -2.91 9.39
C GLU A 33 -4.70 -1.52 8.98
N ARG A 34 -4.70 -0.56 9.91
CA ARG A 34 -4.20 0.80 9.64
C ARG A 34 -2.71 0.83 9.33
N ALA A 35 -1.91 0.04 10.06
CA ALA A 35 -0.47 -0.05 9.84
C ALA A 35 -0.16 -0.61 8.44
N ILE A 36 -0.89 -1.64 8.00
CA ILE A 36 -0.73 -2.21 6.65
C ILE A 36 -1.11 -1.19 5.59
N ILE A 37 -2.24 -0.48 5.74
CA ILE A 37 -2.66 0.56 4.79
C ILE A 37 -1.59 1.65 4.68
N ALA A 38 -1.14 2.19 5.82
CA ALA A 38 -0.12 3.23 5.82
C ALA A 38 1.21 2.79 5.18
N TYR A 39 1.57 1.52 5.34
CA TYR A 39 2.76 0.97 4.68
C TYR A 39 2.55 0.78 3.17
N GLN A 40 1.35 0.37 2.73
CA GLN A 40 1.00 0.30 1.31
C GLN A 40 1.04 1.68 0.65
N ASP A 41 0.47 2.71 1.28
CA ASP A 41 0.49 4.08 0.76
C ASP A 41 1.94 4.56 0.52
N ARG A 42 2.83 4.26 1.47
CA ARG A 42 4.27 4.57 1.32
C ARG A 42 4.93 3.76 0.21
N MET A 43 4.59 2.49 0.06
CA MET A 43 5.14 1.68 -1.04
C MET A 43 4.67 2.21 -2.39
N ASP A 44 3.42 2.64 -2.51
CA ASP A 44 2.86 3.23 -3.73
C ASP A 44 3.57 4.55 -4.09
N GLU A 45 3.91 5.38 -3.11
CA GLU A 45 4.74 6.57 -3.31
C GLU A 45 6.13 6.18 -3.86
N MET A 46 6.81 5.22 -3.25
CA MET A 46 8.13 4.75 -3.70
C MET A 46 8.09 4.15 -5.12
N ILE A 47 7.01 3.44 -5.47
CA ILE A 47 6.80 2.92 -6.83
C ILE A 47 6.61 4.08 -7.81
N SER A 48 5.84 5.09 -7.42
CA SER A 48 5.58 6.28 -8.24
C SER A 48 6.87 7.05 -8.53
N ASP A 49 7.71 7.26 -7.53
CA ASP A 49 9.02 7.88 -7.69
C ASP A 49 9.91 7.11 -8.68
N LYS A 50 9.96 5.79 -8.51
CA LYS A 50 10.71 4.91 -9.43
C LYS A 50 10.19 5.05 -10.87
N VAL A 51 8.87 5.06 -11.07
CA VAL A 51 8.25 5.23 -12.39
C VAL A 51 8.60 6.60 -12.99
N ILE A 52 8.60 7.66 -12.19
CA ILE A 52 9.00 9.00 -12.62
C ILE A 52 10.46 9.01 -13.08
N ASP A 53 11.36 8.37 -12.33
CA ASP A 53 12.78 8.31 -12.68
C ASP A 53 13.02 7.46 -13.94
N GLU A 54 12.31 6.34 -14.11
CA GLU A 54 12.35 5.56 -15.35
C GLU A 54 11.89 6.37 -16.58
N ILE A 55 10.93 7.29 -16.40
CA ILE A 55 10.50 8.21 -17.47
C ILE A 55 11.61 9.22 -17.78
N LYS A 56 12.22 9.83 -16.76
CA LYS A 56 13.34 10.78 -16.93
C LYS A 56 14.54 10.14 -17.62
N GLU A 57 14.85 8.90 -17.28
CA GLU A 57 15.95 8.11 -17.88
C GLU A 57 15.60 7.56 -19.27
N GLY A 58 14.37 7.75 -19.75
CA GLY A 58 13.90 7.25 -21.05
C GLY A 58 13.66 5.74 -21.10
N LYS A 59 13.69 5.04 -19.95
CA LYS A 59 13.40 3.60 -19.82
C LYS A 59 11.90 3.30 -19.93
N ARG A 60 11.05 4.29 -19.63
CA ARG A 60 9.59 4.22 -19.75
C ARG A 60 9.09 5.44 -20.53
N LYS A 61 8.05 5.26 -21.34
CA LYS A 61 7.43 6.35 -22.13
C LYS A 61 6.01 6.61 -21.64
N THR A 62 5.60 7.87 -21.71
CA THR A 62 4.20 8.27 -21.56
C THR A 62 3.48 8.11 -22.90
N ILE A 63 2.17 7.91 -22.84
CA ILE A 63 1.29 7.89 -24.01
C ILE A 63 0.26 9.01 -23.87
N PRO A 64 -0.18 9.64 -24.97
CA PRO A 64 -1.29 10.58 -24.95
C PRO A 64 -2.58 9.93 -24.41
N TYR A 65 -3.42 10.73 -23.77
CA TYR A 65 -4.67 10.25 -23.17
C TYR A 65 -5.63 9.61 -24.19
N ASP A 66 -5.72 10.16 -25.39
CA ASP A 66 -6.58 9.61 -26.46
C ASP A 66 -6.07 8.25 -26.97
N GLU A 67 -4.76 8.02 -26.96
CA GLU A 67 -4.19 6.70 -27.28
C GLU A 67 -4.45 5.69 -26.15
N PHE A 68 -4.41 6.14 -24.90
CA PHE A 68 -4.71 5.29 -23.75
C PHE A 68 -6.19 4.85 -23.72
N LYS A 69 -7.14 5.74 -24.06
CA LYS A 69 -8.56 5.40 -24.19
C LYS A 69 -8.80 4.28 -25.20
N LYS A 70 -8.16 4.38 -26.37
CA LYS A 70 -8.19 3.34 -27.41
C LYS A 70 -7.72 1.99 -26.89
N GLN A 71 -6.65 1.95 -26.09
CA GLN A 71 -6.11 0.71 -25.52
C GLN A 71 -7.06 0.06 -24.50
N LEU A 72 -7.80 0.87 -23.73
CA LEU A 72 -8.75 0.37 -22.73
C LEU A 72 -10.14 0.03 -23.30
N GLY A 73 -10.37 0.29 -24.59
CA GLY A 73 -11.68 0.09 -25.22
C GLY A 73 -12.73 1.05 -24.69
N TRP A 74 -12.32 2.28 -24.33
CA TRP A 74 -13.19 3.35 -23.85
C TRP A 74 -13.66 4.32 -24.95
N ASP A 75 -13.39 3.98 -26.22
CA ASP A 75 -13.82 4.73 -27.42
C ASP A 75 -15.33 4.62 -27.68
#